data_AF-A0A2M7BUE6-F1
#
_entry.id   AF-A0A2M7BUE6-F1
#
_cell.length_a   1.000
_cell.length_b   1.000
_cell.length_c   1.000
_cell.angle_alpha   90.00
_cell.angle_beta   90.00
_cell.angle_gamma   90.00
#
_symmetry.space_group_name_H-M   'P 1'
#
loop_
_entity.id
_entity.type
_entity.pdbx_description
1 polymer ?
#
loop_
_entity_poly.entity_id
_entity_poly.type
_entity_poly.pdbx_seq_one_letter_code
_entity_poly.pdbx_strand_id
1 'polypeptide(L)'
;MNKKFSQFWFFLPAIVIFILPLISQGGLIDDLNDQISQTEQKRAELEKQAEEYQRVINQKKGEIKTLNNQIAIFNAQINKLQIEVNITEDDIDRTKLEIIQLDYGIDQAEEDILNQKGNLAKIIQAIAEYDQTSQIEIILASENFSDFFNQLAYLDNLQNGVQEKVGQLKALKEELGQDKESKEAKKERLETLKNQLTNQQWSLSSQRKSKESLLNYTRGEESKYQEMLVHVEVQKKSLLGDLNRLRQLKSEELARLKELQEKPPAEYWASTNWYYSQDDSRWGKTTIGISDSKIEDYGCAVSSAAMVLTYHGSSINPGQLAKESIYAGDLIYWPQRWENVRCANCPPPHTSSFDWFRLDRELGAGYPVIVFVKANGREGGHYVVIHHKTADGRYVVHDPLFGANIYLESTQVYISNLCKTTTSLDQMIIYH
;
A
#
# COMPACT_ATOMS: atom_id res chain seq x y z
N MET A 1 32.44 -16.93 57.06
CA MET A 1 31.35 -17.90 57.27
C MET A 1 30.10 -17.29 56.66
N ASN A 2 29.36 -17.84 55.68
CA ASN A 2 29.31 -19.16 55.09
C ASN A 2 28.81 -19.07 53.63
N LYS A 3 29.53 -19.78 52.74
CA LYS A 3 29.13 -20.66 51.63
C LYS A 3 27.73 -20.44 50.99
N LYS A 4 27.69 -20.06 49.70
CA LYS A 4 27.61 -20.91 48.49
C LYS A 4 26.31 -21.73 48.38
N PHE A 5 25.53 -21.53 47.31
CA PHE A 5 25.02 -22.60 46.45
C PHE A 5 24.58 -22.04 45.09
N SER A 6 25.34 -22.34 44.04
CA SER A 6 24.95 -22.11 42.64
C SER A 6 24.10 -23.29 42.17
N GLN A 7 22.96 -23.04 41.55
CA GLN A 7 22.20 -24.08 40.88
C GLN A 7 22.64 -24.20 39.41
N PHE A 8 23.34 -25.30 39.13
CA PHE A 8 23.56 -25.84 37.79
C PHE A 8 22.26 -26.56 37.37
N TRP A 9 21.68 -26.17 36.23
CA TRP A 9 20.64 -26.97 35.58
C TRP A 9 21.30 -27.87 34.55
N PHE A 10 21.21 -29.18 34.79
CA PHE A 10 21.62 -30.24 33.87
C PHE A 10 20.59 -30.32 32.73
N PHE A 11 20.98 -29.97 31.51
CA PHE A 11 20.19 -30.25 30.31
C PHE A 11 20.42 -31.71 29.90
N LEU A 12 19.37 -32.53 30.02
CA LEU A 12 19.29 -33.88 29.47
C LEU A 12 18.66 -33.76 28.07
N PRO A 13 19.31 -34.20 26.98
CA PRO A 13 18.67 -34.16 25.66
C PRO A 13 17.64 -35.30 25.60
N ALA A 14 16.36 -34.94 25.58
CA ALA A 14 15.30 -35.86 25.20
C ALA A 14 15.42 -36.13 23.70
N ILE A 15 15.90 -37.31 23.34
CA ILE A 15 15.84 -37.82 21.96
C ILE A 15 14.37 -38.10 21.67
N VAL A 16 13.71 -37.17 20.98
CA VAL A 16 12.38 -37.40 20.37
C VAL A 16 12.62 -38.16 19.08
N ILE A 17 12.44 -39.48 19.13
CA ILE A 17 12.35 -40.32 17.93
C ILE A 17 11.03 -39.94 17.25
N PHE A 18 11.11 -39.14 16.19
CA PHE A 18 9.99 -38.80 15.34
C PHE A 18 9.68 -40.02 14.46
N ILE A 19 8.78 -40.89 14.94
CA ILE A 19 8.15 -41.89 14.09
C ILE A 19 7.19 -41.10 13.19
N LEU A 20 7.62 -40.81 11.96
CA LEU A 20 6.76 -40.23 10.93
C LEU A 20 5.62 -41.25 10.68
N PRO A 21 4.35 -40.92 11.00
CA PRO A 21 3.26 -41.71 10.48
C PRO A 21 3.27 -41.55 8.96
N LEU A 22 3.12 -42.65 8.23
CA LEU A 22 2.73 -42.65 6.82
C LEU A 22 1.33 -42.04 6.74
N ILE A 23 1.26 -40.70 6.71
CA ILE A 23 0.04 -39.97 6.41
C ILE A 23 -0.16 -40.13 4.89
N SER A 24 -1.25 -40.79 4.50
CA SER A 24 -1.61 -40.91 3.08
C SER A 24 -1.86 -39.51 2.52
N GLN A 25 -1.31 -39.26 1.33
CA GLN A 25 -1.33 -37.99 0.60
C GLN A 25 -2.70 -37.29 0.52
N GLY A 26 -3.80 -38.05 0.45
CA GLY A 26 -5.17 -37.48 0.45
C GLY A 26 -5.56 -36.73 1.73
N GLY A 27 -5.04 -37.14 2.90
CA GLY A 27 -5.40 -36.53 4.18
C GLY A 27 -4.81 -35.13 4.42
N LEU A 28 -3.74 -34.77 3.71
CA LEU A 28 -3.11 -33.44 3.82
C LEU A 28 -3.87 -32.38 3.00
N ILE A 29 -4.29 -32.73 1.78
CA ILE A 29 -5.06 -31.81 0.92
C ILE A 29 -6.44 -31.54 1.52
N ASP A 30 -7.10 -32.57 2.07
CA ASP A 30 -8.40 -32.42 2.73
C ASP A 30 -8.31 -31.51 3.97
N ASP A 31 -7.26 -31.67 4.78
CA ASP A 31 -7.02 -30.80 5.95
C ASP A 31 -6.74 -29.33 5.55
N LEU A 32 -5.97 -29.09 4.47
CA LEU A 32 -5.75 -27.75 3.94
C LEU A 32 -7.05 -27.10 3.45
N ASN A 33 -7.89 -27.85 2.73
CA ASN A 33 -9.17 -27.34 2.23
C ASN A 33 -10.13 -26.98 3.39
N ASP A 34 -10.15 -27.79 4.46
CA ASP A 34 -10.95 -27.51 5.65
C ASP A 34 -10.47 -26.24 6.37
N GLN A 35 -9.15 -26.03 6.49
CA GLN A 35 -8.58 -24.80 7.07
C GLN A 35 -8.91 -23.55 6.23
N ILE A 36 -8.86 -23.65 4.90
CA ILE A 36 -9.23 -22.56 3.98
C ILE A 36 -10.71 -22.20 4.17
N SER A 37 -11.60 -23.21 4.17
CA SER A 37 -13.05 -23.02 4.34
C SER A 37 -13.43 -22.38 5.68
N GLN A 38 -12.80 -22.81 6.78
CA GLN A 38 -13.03 -22.22 8.11
C GLN A 38 -12.60 -20.74 8.16
N THR A 39 -11.49 -20.41 7.48
CA THR A 39 -10.97 -19.04 7.38
C THR A 39 -11.96 -18.14 6.63
N GLU A 40 -12.61 -18.64 5.57
CA GLU A 40 -13.61 -17.88 4.81
C GLU A 40 -14.87 -17.55 5.64
N GLN A 41 -15.37 -18.51 6.43
CA GLN A 41 -16.54 -18.27 7.27
C GLN A 41 -16.28 -17.21 8.35
N LYS A 42 -15.12 -17.28 9.00
CA LYS A 42 -14.68 -16.29 9.99
C LYS A 42 -14.54 -14.90 9.37
N ARG A 43 -14.00 -14.82 8.14
CA ARG A 43 -13.83 -13.58 7.38
C ARG A 43 -15.17 -12.89 7.08
N ALA A 44 -16.18 -13.64 6.64
CA ALA A 44 -17.50 -13.09 6.33
C ALA A 44 -18.19 -12.47 7.57
N GLU A 45 -17.98 -13.04 8.75
CA GLU A 45 -18.50 -12.48 10.01
C GLU A 45 -17.75 -11.20 10.41
N LEU A 46 -16.42 -11.19 10.26
CA LEU A 46 -15.60 -10.00 10.51
C LEU A 46 -15.98 -8.84 9.57
N GLU A 47 -16.26 -9.12 8.29
CA GLU A 47 -16.71 -8.10 7.34
C GLU A 47 -18.02 -7.44 7.77
N LYS A 48 -19.02 -8.23 8.24
CA LYS A 48 -20.27 -7.69 8.79
C LYS A 48 -20.04 -6.80 10.02
N GLN A 49 -19.12 -7.19 10.90
CA GLN A 49 -18.78 -6.39 12.08
C GLN A 49 -18.11 -5.07 11.68
N ALA A 50 -17.21 -5.08 10.69
CA ALA A 50 -16.61 -3.87 10.15
C ALA A 50 -17.67 -2.92 9.55
N GLU A 51 -18.67 -3.47 8.85
CA GLU A 51 -19.81 -2.71 8.32
C GLU A 51 -20.70 -2.11 9.43
N GLU A 52 -20.94 -2.85 10.52
CA GLU A 52 -21.66 -2.33 11.68
C GLU A 52 -20.91 -1.15 12.32
N TYR A 53 -19.60 -1.28 12.56
CA TYR A 53 -18.80 -0.16 13.05
C TYR A 53 -18.80 1.02 12.07
N GLN A 54 -18.81 0.76 10.76
CA GLN A 54 -18.95 1.82 9.75
C GLN A 54 -20.30 2.55 9.87
N ARG A 55 -21.40 1.82 10.12
CA ARG A 55 -22.71 2.42 10.37
C ARG A 55 -22.72 3.27 11.64
N VAL A 56 -22.13 2.78 12.74
CA VAL A 56 -21.98 3.54 13.99
C VAL A 56 -21.18 4.83 13.76
N ILE A 57 -20.08 4.77 13.02
CA ILE A 57 -19.28 5.96 12.65
C ILE A 57 -20.14 6.98 11.90
N ASN A 58 -20.87 6.53 10.88
CA ASN A 58 -21.70 7.42 10.05
C ASN A 58 -22.83 8.06 10.86
N GLN A 59 -23.50 7.29 11.72
CA GLN A 59 -24.54 7.80 12.61
C GLN A 59 -23.96 8.86 13.55
N LYS A 60 -22.85 8.55 14.24
CA LYS A 60 -22.24 9.44 15.22
C LYS A 60 -21.69 10.73 14.60
N LYS A 61 -21.22 10.68 13.36
CA LYS A 61 -20.81 11.88 12.59
C LYS A 61 -21.98 12.83 12.32
N GLY A 62 -23.21 12.34 12.24
CA GLY A 62 -24.41 13.14 12.05
C GLY A 62 -24.95 13.79 13.33
N GLU A 63 -24.44 13.39 14.50
CA GLU A 63 -24.85 13.94 15.80
C GLU A 63 -24.07 15.22 16.15
N ILE A 64 -24.50 15.91 17.22
CA ILE A 64 -23.79 17.08 17.75
C ILE A 64 -22.34 16.68 18.10
N LYS A 65 -21.38 17.51 17.69
CA LYS A 65 -19.95 17.32 17.96
C LYS A 65 -19.68 17.54 19.46
N THR A 66 -19.59 16.45 20.20
CA THR A 66 -19.22 16.42 21.63
C THR A 66 -17.98 15.55 21.83
N LEU A 67 -17.28 15.73 22.94
CA LEU A 67 -16.11 14.92 23.29
C LEU A 67 -16.47 13.43 23.36
N ASN A 68 -17.61 13.10 23.98
CA ASN A 68 -18.08 11.72 24.08
C ASN A 68 -18.40 11.11 22.71
N ASN A 69 -19.03 11.88 21.81
CA ASN A 69 -19.28 11.41 20.45
C ASN A 69 -17.97 11.20 19.68
N GLN A 70 -16.99 12.09 19.84
CA GLN A 70 -15.68 11.93 19.21
C GLN A 70 -14.92 10.70 19.73
N ILE A 71 -14.99 10.43 21.03
CA ILE A 71 -14.41 9.21 21.64
C ILE A 71 -15.11 7.96 21.10
N ALA A 72 -16.44 7.98 20.96
CA ALA A 72 -17.20 6.88 20.39
C ALA A 72 -16.81 6.60 18.93
N ILE A 73 -16.64 7.65 18.12
CA ILE A 73 -16.14 7.55 16.73
C ILE A 73 -14.75 6.92 16.72
N PHE A 74 -13.83 7.38 17.58
CA PHE A 74 -12.50 6.79 17.67
C PHE A 74 -12.53 5.30 18.05
N ASN A 75 -13.33 4.93 19.04
CA ASN A 75 -13.47 3.52 19.44
C ASN A 75 -14.00 2.67 18.27
N ALA A 76 -15.02 3.15 17.56
CA ALA A 76 -15.56 2.45 16.41
C ALA A 76 -14.53 2.34 15.26
N GLN A 77 -13.76 3.39 14.98
CA GLN A 77 -12.67 3.37 13.99
C GLN A 77 -11.54 2.41 14.37
N ILE A 78 -11.12 2.41 15.65
CA ILE A 78 -10.09 1.51 16.17
C ILE A 78 -10.57 0.06 16.06
N ASN A 79 -11.81 -0.23 16.44
CA ASN A 79 -12.37 -1.57 16.35
C ASN A 79 -12.50 -2.03 14.89
N LYS A 80 -12.99 -1.15 14.00
CA LYS A 80 -13.06 -1.42 12.55
C LYS A 80 -11.68 -1.74 11.98
N LEU A 81 -10.67 -0.91 12.25
CA LEU A 81 -9.30 -1.14 11.79
C LEU A 81 -8.70 -2.43 12.37
N GLN A 82 -8.98 -2.75 13.64
CA GLN A 82 -8.53 -4.01 14.24
C GLN A 82 -9.16 -5.22 13.54
N ILE A 83 -10.43 -5.13 13.15
CA ILE A 83 -11.11 -6.17 12.37
C ILE A 83 -10.51 -6.28 10.96
N GLU A 84 -10.25 -5.15 10.29
CA GLU A 84 -9.62 -5.13 8.96
C GLU A 84 -8.19 -5.70 8.98
N VAL A 85 -7.44 -5.47 10.07
CA VAL A 85 -6.15 -6.12 10.35
C VAL A 85 -6.32 -7.64 10.44
N ASN A 86 -7.26 -8.11 11.27
CA ASN A 86 -7.50 -9.54 11.45
C ASN A 86 -7.92 -10.22 10.14
N ILE A 87 -8.77 -9.57 9.32
CA ILE A 87 -9.15 -10.06 7.98
C ILE A 87 -7.91 -10.21 7.09
N THR A 88 -7.01 -9.23 7.12
CA THR A 88 -5.82 -9.23 6.26
C THR A 88 -4.81 -10.29 6.73
N GLU A 89 -4.68 -10.51 8.04
CA GLU A 89 -3.90 -11.62 8.61
C GLU A 89 -4.46 -12.98 8.19
N ASP A 90 -5.78 -13.17 8.29
CA ASP A 90 -6.47 -14.38 7.83
C ASP A 90 -6.25 -14.60 6.31
N ASP A 91 -6.32 -13.55 5.49
CA ASP A 91 -6.05 -13.61 4.05
C ASP A 91 -4.59 -13.98 3.73
N ILE A 92 -3.64 -13.51 4.54
CA ILE A 92 -2.22 -13.88 4.44
C ILE A 92 -2.03 -15.36 4.72
N ASP A 93 -2.62 -15.86 5.80
CA ASP A 93 -2.46 -17.27 6.19
C ASP A 93 -3.13 -18.20 5.18
N ARG A 94 -4.34 -17.86 4.69
CA ARG A 94 -4.96 -18.57 3.56
C ARG A 94 -4.07 -18.60 2.33
N THR A 95 -3.53 -17.45 1.91
CA THR A 95 -2.67 -17.39 0.71
C THR A 95 -1.42 -18.27 0.87
N LYS A 96 -0.86 -18.39 2.08
CA LYS A 96 0.25 -19.32 2.36
C LYS A 96 -0.19 -20.78 2.22
N LEU A 97 -1.35 -21.15 2.75
CA LEU A 97 -1.89 -22.52 2.63
C LEU A 97 -2.14 -22.90 1.17
N GLU A 98 -2.70 -21.98 0.38
CA GLU A 98 -2.91 -22.18 -1.06
C GLU A 98 -1.60 -22.33 -1.83
N ILE A 99 -0.54 -21.60 -1.47
CA ILE A 99 0.81 -21.78 -2.04
C ILE A 99 1.36 -23.16 -1.68
N ILE A 100 1.19 -23.61 -0.42
CA ILE A 100 1.62 -24.96 0.01
C ILE A 100 0.87 -26.04 -0.79
N GLN A 101 -0.43 -25.87 -1.01
CA GLN A 101 -1.25 -26.79 -1.80
C GLN A 101 -0.78 -26.85 -3.26
N LEU A 102 -0.49 -25.70 -3.88
CA LEU A 102 0.07 -25.64 -5.24
C LEU A 102 1.45 -26.28 -5.32
N ASP A 103 2.31 -26.04 -4.33
CA ASP A 103 3.66 -26.63 -4.28
C ASP A 103 3.57 -28.16 -4.25
N TYR A 104 2.67 -28.69 -3.43
CA TYR A 104 2.41 -30.12 -3.36
C TYR A 104 1.88 -30.69 -4.69
N GLY A 105 0.93 -30.01 -5.33
CA GLY A 105 0.38 -30.42 -6.64
C GLY A 105 1.43 -30.39 -7.76
N ILE A 106 2.26 -29.34 -7.78
CA ILE A 106 3.38 -29.18 -8.73
C ILE A 106 4.39 -30.32 -8.58
N ASP A 107 4.80 -30.64 -7.34
CA ASP A 107 5.75 -31.72 -7.07
C ASP A 107 5.22 -33.07 -7.57
N GLN A 108 3.93 -33.36 -7.34
CA GLN A 108 3.29 -34.58 -7.81
C GLN A 108 3.20 -34.64 -9.34
N ALA A 109 2.79 -33.54 -9.98
CA ALA A 109 2.72 -33.47 -11.44
C ALA A 109 4.10 -33.63 -12.10
N GLU A 110 5.16 -33.08 -11.50
CA GLU A 110 6.53 -33.26 -11.96
C GLU A 110 6.99 -34.72 -11.87
N GLU A 111 6.70 -35.40 -10.77
CA GLU A 111 6.98 -36.83 -10.59
C GLU A 111 6.22 -37.68 -11.63
N ASP A 112 4.94 -37.40 -11.83
CA ASP A 112 4.10 -38.12 -12.81
C ASP A 112 4.58 -37.92 -14.24
N ILE A 113 4.97 -36.69 -14.62
CA ILE A 113 5.59 -36.39 -15.92
C ILE A 113 6.88 -37.19 -16.11
N LEU A 114 7.74 -37.27 -15.09
CA LEU A 114 8.99 -38.03 -15.16
C LEU A 114 8.73 -39.52 -15.36
N ASN A 115 7.79 -40.09 -14.59
CA ASN A 115 7.39 -41.49 -14.68
C ASN A 115 6.78 -41.82 -16.05
N GLN A 116 5.86 -40.99 -16.55
CA GLN A 116 5.25 -41.16 -17.87
C GLN A 116 6.28 -41.06 -19.00
N LYS A 117 7.22 -40.11 -18.93
CA LYS A 117 8.33 -40.02 -19.90
C LYS A 117 9.20 -41.28 -19.89
N GLY A 118 9.56 -41.79 -18.71
CA GLY A 118 10.36 -43.00 -18.58
C GLY A 118 9.67 -44.23 -19.17
N ASN A 119 8.37 -44.39 -18.91
CA ASN A 119 7.57 -45.47 -19.49
C ASN A 119 7.44 -45.34 -21.01
N LEU A 120 7.18 -44.14 -21.51
CA LEU A 120 7.09 -43.87 -22.95
C LEU A 120 8.44 -44.14 -23.65
N ALA A 121 9.56 -43.76 -23.04
CA ALA A 121 10.89 -44.03 -23.57
C ALA A 121 11.15 -45.54 -23.72
N LYS A 122 10.76 -46.35 -22.72
CA LYS A 122 10.87 -47.82 -22.79
C LYS A 122 10.00 -48.41 -23.91
N ILE A 123 8.77 -47.90 -24.09
CA ILE A 123 7.88 -48.35 -25.17
C ILE A 123 8.47 -48.00 -26.53
N ILE A 124 8.95 -46.77 -26.72
CA ILE A 124 9.57 -46.33 -27.97
C ILE A 124 10.83 -47.15 -28.27
N GLN A 125 11.65 -47.45 -27.25
CA GLN A 125 12.83 -48.30 -27.39
C GLN A 125 12.45 -49.72 -27.83
N ALA A 126 11.43 -50.33 -27.22
CA ALA A 126 10.96 -51.66 -27.59
C ALA A 126 10.42 -51.69 -29.04
N ILE A 127 9.71 -50.64 -29.47
CA ILE A 127 9.27 -50.49 -30.87
C ILE A 127 10.49 -50.41 -31.80
N ALA A 128 11.48 -49.58 -31.46
CA ALA A 128 12.69 -49.41 -32.28
C ALA A 128 13.54 -50.69 -32.37
N GLU A 129 13.62 -51.48 -31.30
CA GLU A 129 14.27 -52.80 -31.30
C GLU A 129 13.52 -53.81 -32.17
N TYR A 130 12.18 -53.77 -32.18
CA TYR A 130 11.35 -54.62 -33.03
C TYR A 130 11.42 -54.24 -34.52
N ASP A 131 11.45 -52.94 -34.84
CA ASP A 131 11.58 -52.41 -36.22
C ASP A 131 12.94 -52.71 -36.87
N GLN A 132 13.98 -53.00 -36.08
CA GLN A 132 15.28 -53.45 -36.60
C GLN A 132 15.29 -54.90 -37.11
N THR A 133 14.20 -55.65 -36.89
CA THR A 133 13.99 -56.98 -37.48
C THR A 133 13.45 -56.82 -38.91
N SER A 134 14.05 -57.50 -39.89
CA SER A 134 13.65 -57.32 -41.29
C SER A 134 12.18 -57.69 -41.51
N GLN A 135 11.38 -56.84 -42.15
CA GLN A 135 9.97 -57.14 -42.48
C GLN A 135 9.83 -58.44 -43.29
N ILE A 136 10.88 -58.84 -44.02
CA ILE A 136 10.97 -60.11 -44.75
C ILE A 136 11.18 -61.31 -43.80
N GLU A 137 11.92 -61.13 -42.71
CA GLU A 137 12.08 -62.18 -41.67
C GLU A 137 10.78 -62.41 -40.90
N ILE A 138 9.99 -61.37 -40.64
CA ILE A 138 8.70 -61.48 -39.95
C ILE A 138 7.68 -62.25 -40.81
N ILE A 139 7.62 -61.96 -42.12
CA ILE A 139 6.78 -62.69 -43.09
C ILE A 139 7.20 -64.17 -43.22
N LEU A 140 8.50 -64.47 -43.16
CA LEU A 140 9.02 -65.83 -43.22
C LEU A 140 8.87 -66.61 -41.89
N ALA A 141 8.69 -65.91 -40.77
CA ALA A 141 8.51 -66.49 -39.44
C ALA A 141 7.03 -66.68 -39.03
N SER A 142 6.08 -66.02 -39.69
CA SER A 142 4.64 -66.15 -39.41
C SER A 142 4.07 -67.48 -39.94
N GLU A 143 3.38 -68.25 -39.09
CA GLU A 143 2.82 -69.57 -39.44
C GLU A 143 1.67 -69.50 -40.47
N ASN A 144 0.99 -68.36 -40.59
CA ASN A 144 -0.08 -68.10 -41.57
C ASN A 144 -0.33 -66.58 -41.77
N PHE A 145 -1.12 -66.24 -42.80
CA PHE A 145 -1.48 -64.84 -43.12
C PHE A 145 -2.27 -64.13 -42.02
N SER A 146 -3.07 -64.84 -41.20
CA SER A 146 -3.81 -64.23 -40.09
C SER A 146 -2.87 -63.73 -39.01
N ASP A 147 -1.78 -64.44 -38.72
CA ASP A 147 -0.77 -64.03 -37.74
C ASP A 147 -0.04 -62.74 -38.15
N PHE A 148 0.22 -62.57 -39.44
CA PHE A 148 0.78 -61.33 -40.00
C PHE A 148 -0.16 -60.14 -39.82
N PHE A 149 -1.45 -60.28 -40.14
CA PHE A 149 -2.43 -59.21 -39.94
C PHE A 149 -2.68 -58.90 -38.45
N ASN A 150 -2.61 -59.90 -37.57
CA ASN A 150 -2.68 -59.71 -36.12
C ASN A 150 -1.48 -58.91 -35.58
N GLN A 151 -0.27 -59.15 -36.08
CA GLN A 151 0.91 -58.36 -35.73
C GLN A 151 0.82 -56.90 -36.22
N LEU A 152 0.33 -56.68 -37.44
CA LEU A 152 0.06 -55.33 -37.96
C LEU A 152 -0.98 -54.57 -37.11
N ALA A 153 -2.07 -55.24 -36.73
CA ALA A 153 -3.08 -54.66 -35.85
C ALA A 153 -2.53 -54.37 -34.45
N TYR A 154 -1.60 -55.18 -33.95
CA TYR A 154 -0.94 -54.96 -32.66
C TYR A 154 -0.05 -53.71 -32.69
N LEU A 155 0.72 -53.51 -33.77
CA LEU A 155 1.55 -52.32 -33.97
C LEU A 155 0.72 -51.04 -34.11
N ASP A 156 -0.38 -51.08 -34.85
CA ASP A 156 -1.28 -49.93 -34.99
C ASP A 156 -1.91 -49.53 -33.65
N ASN A 157 -2.37 -50.51 -32.86
CA ASN A 157 -2.88 -50.26 -31.51
C ASN A 157 -1.80 -49.69 -30.57
N LEU A 158 -0.57 -50.18 -30.67
CA LEU A 158 0.56 -49.68 -29.87
C LEU A 158 0.92 -48.23 -30.25
N GLN A 159 0.93 -47.92 -31.54
CA GLN A 159 1.17 -46.57 -32.06
C GLN A 159 0.08 -45.58 -31.59
N ASN A 160 -1.19 -45.98 -31.67
CA ASN A 160 -2.31 -45.19 -31.17
C ASN A 160 -2.21 -44.94 -29.65
N GLY A 161 -1.86 -45.97 -28.87
CA GLY A 161 -1.65 -45.84 -27.43
C GLY A 161 -0.48 -44.91 -27.07
N VAL A 162 0.62 -44.94 -27.83
CA VAL A 162 1.76 -44.02 -27.69
C VAL A 162 1.33 -42.58 -27.97
N GLN A 163 0.56 -42.36 -29.04
CA GLN A 163 0.07 -41.03 -29.40
C GLN A 163 -0.87 -40.46 -28.33
N GLU A 164 -1.75 -41.29 -27.76
CA GLU A 164 -2.61 -40.91 -26.63
C GLU A 164 -1.78 -40.52 -25.40
N LYS A 165 -0.77 -41.31 -25.02
CA LYS A 165 0.10 -41.04 -23.88
C LYS A 165 0.93 -39.78 -24.05
N VAL A 166 1.42 -39.50 -25.26
CA VAL A 166 2.08 -38.23 -25.59
C VAL A 166 1.10 -37.05 -25.45
N GLY A 167 -0.15 -37.23 -25.88
CA GLY A 167 -1.21 -36.23 -25.69
C GLY A 167 -1.47 -35.92 -24.21
N GLN A 168 -1.65 -36.96 -23.39
CA GLN A 168 -1.83 -36.83 -21.93
C GLN A 168 -0.64 -36.12 -21.28
N LEU A 169 0.59 -36.50 -21.64
CA LEU A 169 1.81 -35.88 -21.13
C LEU A 169 1.93 -34.39 -21.51
N LYS A 170 1.50 -34.02 -22.73
CA LYS A 170 1.45 -32.62 -23.16
C LYS A 170 0.45 -31.82 -22.33
N ALA A 171 -0.75 -32.36 -22.11
CA ALA A 171 -1.77 -31.72 -21.28
C ALA A 171 -1.29 -31.52 -19.83
N LEU A 172 -0.70 -32.56 -19.22
CA LEU A 172 -0.14 -32.47 -17.87
C LEU A 172 0.98 -31.42 -17.76
N LYS A 173 1.81 -31.29 -18.81
CA LYS A 173 2.86 -30.26 -18.85
C LYS A 173 2.29 -28.84 -18.98
N GLU A 174 1.17 -28.68 -19.70
CA GLU A 174 0.47 -27.42 -19.83
C GLU A 174 -0.18 -27.00 -18.50
N GLU A 175 -0.87 -27.93 -17.83
CA GLU A 175 -1.45 -27.75 -16.50
C GLU A 175 -0.38 -27.37 -15.46
N LEU A 176 0.75 -28.09 -15.43
CA LEU A 176 1.91 -27.74 -14.60
C LEU A 176 2.42 -26.31 -14.85
N GLY A 177 2.37 -25.84 -16.10
CA GLY A 177 2.71 -24.47 -16.46
C GLY A 177 1.76 -23.46 -15.81
N GLN A 178 0.46 -23.73 -15.89
CA GLN A 178 -0.58 -22.88 -15.30
C GLN A 178 -0.49 -22.85 -13.76
N ASP A 179 -0.22 -23.98 -13.11
CA ASP A 179 -0.05 -24.06 -11.66
C ASP A 179 1.15 -23.24 -11.19
N LYS A 180 2.27 -23.28 -11.93
CA LYS A 180 3.45 -22.46 -11.63
C LYS A 180 3.17 -20.97 -11.77
N GLU A 181 2.44 -20.56 -12.81
CA GLU A 181 2.01 -19.15 -12.97
C GLU A 181 1.07 -18.72 -11.84
N SER A 182 0.11 -19.57 -11.46
CA SER A 182 -0.81 -19.35 -10.34
C SER A 182 -0.06 -19.17 -9.02
N LYS A 183 0.96 -19.99 -8.76
CA LYS A 183 1.84 -19.90 -7.58
C LYS A 183 2.55 -18.54 -7.52
N GLU A 184 3.16 -18.09 -8.62
CA GLU A 184 3.86 -16.81 -8.65
C GLU A 184 2.89 -15.63 -8.43
N ALA A 185 1.70 -15.66 -9.04
CA ALA A 185 0.66 -14.67 -8.80
C ALA A 185 0.23 -14.61 -7.32
N LYS A 186 0.09 -15.77 -6.65
CA LYS A 186 -0.21 -15.82 -5.21
C LYS A 186 0.93 -15.28 -4.34
N LYS A 187 2.20 -15.47 -4.73
CA LYS A 187 3.34 -14.84 -4.02
C LYS A 187 3.32 -13.31 -4.14
N GLU A 188 3.03 -12.77 -5.32
CA GLU A 188 2.88 -11.32 -5.49
C GLU A 188 1.72 -10.76 -4.66
N ARG A 189 0.59 -11.50 -4.62
CA ARG A 189 -0.56 -11.16 -3.77
C ARG A 189 -0.17 -11.18 -2.29
N LEU A 190 0.61 -12.15 -1.84
CA LEU A 190 1.09 -12.26 -0.46
C LEU A 190 1.93 -11.03 -0.06
N GLU A 191 2.84 -10.57 -0.91
CA GLU A 191 3.62 -9.35 -0.63
C GLU A 191 2.74 -8.09 -0.60
N THR A 192 1.73 -8.01 -1.47
CA THR A 192 0.73 -6.93 -1.44
C THR A 192 -0.05 -6.93 -0.12
N LEU A 193 -0.50 -8.11 0.35
CA LEU A 193 -1.22 -8.24 1.62
C LEU A 193 -0.35 -7.87 2.83
N LYS A 194 0.95 -8.24 2.85
CA LYS A 194 1.89 -7.83 3.91
C LYS A 194 2.07 -6.31 4.00
N ASN A 195 2.17 -5.65 2.85
CA ASN A 195 2.25 -4.19 2.78
C ASN A 195 0.95 -3.54 3.28
N GLN A 196 -0.21 -4.10 2.89
CA GLN A 196 -1.51 -3.66 3.38
C GLN A 196 -1.61 -3.80 4.91
N LEU A 197 -1.21 -4.95 5.46
CA LEU A 197 -1.22 -5.22 6.90
C LEU A 197 -0.35 -4.20 7.66
N THR A 198 0.85 -3.92 7.17
CA THR A 198 1.76 -2.94 7.79
C THR A 198 1.12 -1.55 7.83
N ASN A 199 0.48 -1.12 6.74
CA ASN A 199 -0.23 0.16 6.67
C ASN A 199 -1.45 0.22 7.61
N GLN A 200 -2.20 -0.88 7.73
CA GLN A 200 -3.34 -0.97 8.65
C GLN A 200 -2.89 -0.94 10.11
N GLN A 201 -1.83 -1.68 10.47
CA GLN A 201 -1.26 -1.69 11.83
C GLN A 201 -0.75 -0.30 12.23
N TRP A 202 -0.07 0.38 11.31
CA TRP A 202 0.35 1.76 11.50
C TRP A 202 -0.85 2.70 11.72
N SER A 203 -1.87 2.59 10.87
CA SER A 203 -3.10 3.41 10.98
C SER A 203 -3.81 3.16 12.31
N LEU A 204 -3.89 1.90 12.76
CA LEU A 204 -4.46 1.51 14.05
C LEU A 204 -3.70 2.12 15.23
N SER A 205 -2.37 2.04 15.21
CA SER A 205 -1.50 2.67 16.22
C SER A 205 -1.72 4.18 16.27
N SER A 206 -1.80 4.80 15.09
CA SER A 206 -2.02 6.23 14.97
C SER A 206 -3.39 6.70 15.49
N GLN A 207 -4.46 5.94 15.21
CA GLN A 207 -5.80 6.22 15.75
C GLN A 207 -5.83 6.12 17.29
N ARG A 208 -5.12 5.13 17.86
CA ARG A 208 -4.98 4.99 19.31
C ARG A 208 -4.28 6.21 19.92
N LYS A 209 -3.15 6.64 19.34
CA LYS A 209 -2.42 7.85 19.78
C LYS A 209 -3.26 9.11 19.63
N SER A 210 -3.99 9.27 18.53
CA SER A 210 -4.85 10.43 18.30
C SER A 210 -5.96 10.55 19.34
N LYS A 211 -6.59 9.42 19.69
CA LYS A 211 -7.56 9.35 20.80
C LYS A 211 -6.91 9.73 22.14
N GLU A 212 -5.72 9.22 22.42
CA GLU A 212 -4.99 9.54 23.65
C GLU A 212 -4.61 11.03 23.73
N SER A 213 -4.11 11.61 22.65
CA SER A 213 -3.81 13.05 22.54
C SER A 213 -5.05 13.91 22.77
N LEU A 214 -6.20 13.54 22.20
CA LEU A 214 -7.46 14.23 22.46
C LEU A 214 -7.83 14.20 23.95
N LEU A 215 -7.72 13.04 24.59
CA LEU A 215 -8.00 12.89 26.03
C LEU A 215 -7.02 13.70 26.88
N ASN A 216 -5.74 13.76 26.51
CA ASN A 216 -4.73 14.54 27.21
C ASN A 216 -4.95 16.05 27.08
N TYR A 217 -5.32 16.52 25.89
CA TYR A 217 -5.62 17.94 25.63
C TYR A 217 -6.89 18.38 26.38
N THR A 218 -7.96 17.62 26.23
CA THR A 218 -9.26 17.95 26.84
C THR A 218 -9.32 17.64 28.32
N ARG A 219 -8.48 16.73 28.81
CA ARG A 219 -8.56 16.16 30.18
C ARG A 219 -9.93 15.58 30.51
N GLY A 220 -10.70 15.18 29.50
CA GLY A 220 -12.09 14.73 29.66
C GLY A 220 -13.11 15.86 29.81
N GLU A 221 -12.71 17.13 29.66
CA GLU A 221 -13.60 18.29 29.81
C GLU A 221 -14.20 18.71 28.46
N GLU A 222 -15.54 18.71 28.38
CA GLU A 222 -16.27 19.13 27.17
C GLU A 222 -15.99 20.59 26.79
N SER A 223 -15.82 21.49 27.77
CA SER A 223 -15.53 22.91 27.52
C SER A 223 -14.23 23.11 26.73
N LYS A 224 -13.17 22.38 27.08
CA LYS A 224 -11.88 22.42 26.35
C LYS A 224 -11.99 21.83 24.96
N TYR A 225 -12.84 20.82 24.77
CA TYR A 225 -13.12 20.28 23.45
C TYR A 225 -13.83 21.31 22.56
N GLN A 226 -14.84 22.01 23.09
CA GLN A 226 -15.54 23.07 22.36
C GLN A 226 -14.61 24.25 22.03
N GLU A 227 -13.73 24.65 22.95
CA GLU A 227 -12.71 25.66 22.69
C GLU A 227 -11.76 25.25 21.56
N MET A 228 -11.30 24.00 21.57
CA MET A 228 -10.49 23.43 20.48
C MET A 228 -11.23 23.48 19.15
N LEU A 229 -12.50 23.07 19.10
CA LEU A 229 -13.29 23.11 17.87
C LEU A 229 -13.41 24.52 17.29
N VAL A 230 -13.61 25.54 18.16
CA VAL A 230 -13.64 26.94 17.72
C VAL A 230 -12.29 27.36 17.14
N HIS A 231 -11.19 27.04 17.82
CA HIS A 231 -9.85 27.37 17.34
C HIS A 231 -9.54 26.72 15.98
N VAL A 232 -9.92 25.45 15.83
CA VAL A 232 -9.78 24.70 14.58
C VAL A 232 -10.61 25.33 13.46
N GLU A 233 -11.87 25.68 13.70
CA GLU A 233 -12.72 26.31 12.69
C GLU A 233 -12.19 27.68 12.24
N VAL A 234 -11.64 28.48 13.17
CA VAL A 234 -10.99 29.76 12.85
C VAL A 234 -9.77 29.55 11.94
N GLN A 235 -8.93 28.56 12.22
CA GLN A 235 -7.75 28.30 11.40
C GLN A 235 -8.07 27.57 10.09
N LYS A 236 -9.13 26.78 10.06
CA LYS A 236 -9.64 26.20 8.81
C LYS A 236 -10.06 27.30 7.82
N LYS A 237 -10.67 28.39 8.30
CA LYS A 237 -10.94 29.58 7.48
C LYS A 237 -9.67 30.25 6.97
N SER A 238 -8.53 30.03 7.63
CA SER A 238 -7.22 30.49 7.16
C SER A 238 -6.57 29.60 6.10
N LEU A 239 -7.22 28.50 5.69
CA LEU A 239 -6.86 27.77 4.48
C LEU A 239 -7.84 28.10 3.36
N LEU A 240 -7.36 28.18 2.12
CA LEU A 240 -8.24 28.27 0.95
C LEU A 240 -8.88 26.91 0.65
N GLY A 241 -9.76 26.45 1.53
CA GLY A 241 -10.47 25.17 1.40
C GLY A 241 -11.37 25.05 0.17
N ASP A 242 -11.74 26.20 -0.41
CA ASP A 242 -12.47 26.27 -1.67
C ASP A 242 -11.55 26.22 -2.90
N LEU A 243 -10.22 26.27 -2.74
CA LEU A 243 -9.29 26.41 -3.86
C LEU A 243 -9.37 25.23 -4.83
N ASN A 244 -9.46 24.00 -4.34
CA ASN A 244 -9.66 22.82 -5.18
C ASN A 244 -10.98 22.91 -5.97
N ARG A 245 -12.08 23.31 -5.31
CA ARG A 245 -13.37 23.54 -5.96
C ARG A 245 -13.31 24.66 -7.00
N LEU A 246 -12.68 25.79 -6.68
CA LEU A 246 -12.49 26.92 -7.59
C LEU A 246 -11.65 26.51 -8.80
N ARG A 247 -10.59 25.74 -8.59
CA ARG A 247 -9.73 25.15 -9.63
C ARG A 247 -10.54 24.26 -10.57
N GLN A 248 -11.46 23.44 -10.05
CA GLN A 248 -12.38 22.62 -10.85
C GLN A 248 -13.40 23.46 -11.63
N LEU A 249 -14.02 24.45 -10.98
CA LEU A 249 -15.02 25.34 -11.59
C LEU A 249 -14.42 26.25 -12.68
N LYS A 250 -13.17 26.65 -12.53
CA LYS A 250 -12.43 27.52 -13.45
C LYS A 250 -11.34 26.76 -14.23
N SER A 251 -11.56 25.48 -14.50
CA SER A 251 -10.54 24.60 -15.10
C SER A 251 -10.08 25.07 -16.48
N GLU A 252 -10.98 25.58 -17.32
CA GLU A 252 -10.64 26.16 -18.63
C GLU A 252 -9.78 27.43 -18.52
N GLU A 253 -10.13 28.33 -17.60
CA GLU A 253 -9.35 29.55 -17.31
C GLU A 253 -7.95 29.18 -16.82
N LEU A 254 -7.86 28.21 -15.91
CA LEU A 254 -6.60 27.73 -15.38
C LEU A 254 -5.75 27.04 -16.45
N ALA A 255 -6.35 26.26 -17.36
CA ALA A 255 -5.64 25.64 -18.46
C ALA A 255 -4.99 26.69 -19.37
N ARG A 256 -5.73 27.75 -19.72
CA ARG A 256 -5.19 28.90 -20.49
C ARG A 256 -4.06 29.60 -19.75
N LEU A 257 -4.21 29.83 -18.43
CA LEU A 257 -3.13 30.41 -17.64
C LEU A 257 -1.88 29.51 -17.63
N LYS A 258 -2.05 28.19 -17.51
CA LYS A 258 -0.94 27.22 -17.53
C LYS A 258 -0.18 27.22 -18.87
N GLU A 259 -0.87 27.43 -19.99
CA GLU A 259 -0.24 27.55 -21.31
C GLU A 259 0.60 28.82 -21.47
N LEU A 260 0.20 29.91 -20.79
CA LEU A 260 0.90 31.19 -20.83
C LEU A 260 2.08 31.28 -19.86
N GLN A 261 2.12 30.43 -18.84
CA GLN A 261 3.15 30.46 -17.80
C GLN A 261 4.44 29.80 -18.30
N GLU A 262 5.56 30.48 -18.07
CA GLU A 262 6.88 29.95 -18.33
C GLU A 262 7.15 28.76 -17.39
N LYS A 263 7.83 27.73 -17.89
CA LYS A 263 8.31 26.62 -17.07
C LYS A 263 9.77 26.83 -16.69
N PRO A 264 10.16 26.50 -15.45
CA PRO A 264 11.56 26.48 -15.07
C PRO A 264 12.40 25.58 -16.00
N PRO A 265 13.64 25.96 -16.33
CA PRO A 265 14.57 25.08 -17.04
C PRO A 265 14.75 23.74 -16.30
N ALA A 266 14.95 22.66 -17.05
CA ALA A 266 15.01 21.30 -16.49
C ALA A 266 16.13 21.09 -15.46
N GLU A 267 17.21 21.89 -15.52
CA GLU A 267 18.30 21.88 -14.54
C GLU A 267 17.88 22.33 -13.13
N TYR A 268 16.73 23.00 -12.99
CA TYR A 268 16.15 23.39 -11.70
C TYR A 268 15.01 22.49 -11.26
N TRP A 269 14.79 21.36 -11.94
CA TRP A 269 13.75 20.40 -11.56
C TRP A 269 14.24 19.48 -10.45
N ALA A 270 13.47 19.39 -9.38
CA ALA A 270 13.65 18.35 -8.39
C ALA A 270 12.98 17.04 -8.83
N SER A 271 13.45 15.93 -8.26
CA SER A 271 12.84 14.61 -8.45
C SER A 271 11.36 14.62 -8.02
N THR A 272 10.47 14.09 -8.85
CA THR A 272 9.05 13.97 -8.52
C THR A 272 8.75 12.79 -7.60
N ASN A 273 9.75 12.00 -7.18
CA ASN A 273 9.54 10.86 -6.28
C ASN A 273 9.09 11.29 -4.88
N TRP A 274 9.37 12.53 -4.49
CA TRP A 274 8.89 13.13 -3.23
C TRP A 274 7.76 14.14 -3.46
N TYR A 275 7.19 14.20 -4.67
CA TYR A 275 6.03 15.06 -4.97
C TYR A 275 4.70 14.37 -4.65
N TYR A 276 3.82 15.07 -3.93
CA TYR A 276 2.48 14.59 -3.61
C TYR A 276 1.39 15.62 -3.89
N SER A 277 0.52 15.36 -4.88
CA SER A 277 -0.67 16.19 -5.07
C SER A 277 -1.70 15.89 -3.97
N GLN A 278 -2.40 16.91 -3.46
CA GLN A 278 -3.39 16.72 -2.40
C GLN A 278 -4.69 16.05 -2.89
N ASP A 279 -4.97 16.14 -4.19
CA ASP A 279 -6.15 15.61 -4.84
C ASP A 279 -5.94 14.25 -5.52
N ASP A 280 -4.79 13.60 -5.29
CA ASP A 280 -4.53 12.24 -5.77
C ASP A 280 -5.60 11.27 -5.26
N SER A 281 -6.14 10.43 -6.14
CA SER A 281 -7.22 9.49 -5.81
C SER A 281 -6.89 8.52 -4.68
N ARG A 282 -5.60 8.24 -4.43
CA ARG A 282 -5.13 7.34 -3.37
C ARG A 282 -5.40 7.88 -1.97
N TRP A 283 -5.46 9.21 -1.79
CA TRP A 283 -5.65 9.82 -0.46
C TRP A 283 -6.53 11.07 -0.44
N GLY A 284 -6.92 11.66 -1.56
CA GLY A 284 -7.68 12.91 -1.61
C GLY A 284 -8.98 12.87 -0.79
N LYS A 285 -9.66 11.73 -0.73
CA LYS A 285 -10.89 11.52 0.07
C LYS A 285 -10.64 11.21 1.55
N THR A 286 -9.39 11.04 1.96
CA THR A 286 -9.01 10.79 3.35
C THR A 286 -9.26 12.05 4.18
N THR A 287 -9.83 11.90 5.37
CA THR A 287 -10.01 13.04 6.29
C THR A 287 -8.73 13.38 7.05
N ILE A 288 -8.55 14.65 7.38
CA ILE A 288 -7.39 15.18 8.12
C ILE A 288 -7.69 15.19 9.61
N GLY A 289 -6.80 14.54 10.39
CA GLY A 289 -6.92 14.38 11.83
C GLY A 289 -8.29 13.83 12.23
N ILE A 290 -8.97 14.54 13.13
CA ILE A 290 -10.30 14.17 13.66
C ILE A 290 -11.46 14.90 12.99
N SER A 291 -11.15 15.73 11.99
CA SER A 291 -12.16 16.52 11.28
C SER A 291 -12.87 15.70 10.18
N ASP A 292 -13.86 16.32 9.56
CA ASP A 292 -14.46 15.86 8.30
C ASP A 292 -13.81 16.51 7.06
N SER A 293 -12.78 17.34 7.26
CA SER A 293 -12.04 17.99 6.18
C SER A 293 -11.22 16.96 5.43
N LYS A 294 -11.36 16.91 4.11
CA LYS A 294 -10.63 15.99 3.25
C LYS A 294 -9.32 16.60 2.76
N ILE A 295 -8.35 15.75 2.45
CA ILE A 295 -7.06 16.17 1.88
C ILE A 295 -7.27 16.89 0.53
N GLU A 296 -8.21 16.44 -0.30
CA GLU A 296 -8.47 17.11 -1.60
C GLU A 296 -8.85 18.58 -1.44
N ASP A 297 -9.53 18.94 -0.35
CA ASP A 297 -10.03 20.29 -0.10
C ASP A 297 -9.08 21.13 0.80
N TYR A 298 -8.52 20.54 1.86
CA TYR A 298 -7.74 21.24 2.90
C TYR A 298 -6.31 20.71 3.06
N GLY A 299 -5.83 19.89 2.13
CA GLY A 299 -4.62 19.07 2.30
C GLY A 299 -3.29 19.75 2.01
N CYS A 300 -3.24 21.02 1.61
CA CYS A 300 -2.00 21.66 1.16
C CYS A 300 -0.87 21.57 2.20
N ALA A 301 -1.19 21.74 3.49
CA ALA A 301 -0.23 21.65 4.58
C ALA A 301 0.28 20.22 4.80
N VAL A 302 -0.61 19.23 4.88
CA VAL A 302 -0.24 17.82 5.08
C VAL A 302 0.51 17.26 3.86
N SER A 303 0.12 17.63 2.64
CA SER A 303 0.85 17.23 1.44
C SER A 303 2.24 17.85 1.39
N SER A 304 2.38 19.15 1.70
CA SER A 304 3.69 19.82 1.75
C SER A 304 4.59 19.25 2.85
N ALA A 305 4.02 18.91 4.02
CA ALA A 305 4.74 18.24 5.09
C ALA A 305 5.25 16.86 4.64
N ALA A 306 4.37 16.04 4.04
CA ALA A 306 4.74 14.73 3.53
C ALA A 306 5.83 14.82 2.45
N MET A 307 5.75 15.79 1.53
CA MET A 307 6.77 16.03 0.52
C MET A 307 8.16 16.26 1.15
N VAL A 308 8.25 17.17 2.13
CA VAL A 308 9.53 17.47 2.80
C VAL A 308 10.01 16.27 3.63
N LEU A 309 9.13 15.60 4.37
CA LEU A 309 9.53 14.39 5.12
C LEU A 309 10.06 13.28 4.19
N THR A 310 9.46 13.09 3.02
CA THR A 310 9.96 12.14 2.01
C THR A 310 11.28 12.58 1.39
N TYR A 311 11.49 13.88 1.18
CA TYR A 311 12.79 14.40 0.76
C TYR A 311 13.90 14.04 1.76
N HIS A 312 13.61 14.03 3.06
CA HIS A 312 14.54 13.60 4.12
C HIS A 312 14.58 12.07 4.37
N GLY A 313 13.92 11.28 3.52
CA GLY A 313 14.01 9.81 3.52
C GLY A 313 12.86 9.07 4.22
N SER A 314 11.83 9.76 4.71
CA SER A 314 10.64 9.09 5.26
C SER A 314 9.74 8.54 4.14
N SER A 315 9.13 7.37 4.35
CA SER A 315 8.18 6.77 3.41
C SER A 315 6.73 7.27 3.57
N ILE A 316 6.52 8.29 4.41
CA ILE A 316 5.19 8.79 4.76
C ILE A 316 4.52 9.53 3.59
N ASN A 317 3.32 9.09 3.21
CA ASN A 317 2.49 9.79 2.22
C ASN A 317 1.43 10.70 2.89
N PRO A 318 0.74 11.59 2.15
CA PRO A 318 -0.24 12.51 2.75
C PRO A 318 -1.41 11.80 3.43
N GLY A 319 -1.88 10.68 2.85
CA GLY A 319 -2.99 9.90 3.40
C GLY A 319 -2.65 9.27 4.75
N GLN A 320 -1.43 8.73 4.87
CA GLN A 320 -0.88 8.27 6.13
C GLN A 320 -0.73 9.46 7.08
N LEU A 321 0.05 10.48 6.71
CA LEU A 321 0.34 11.63 7.58
C LEU A 321 -0.93 12.33 8.08
N ALA A 322 -2.00 12.37 7.31
CA ALA A 322 -3.31 12.91 7.70
C ALA A 322 -3.95 12.17 8.89
N LYS A 323 -3.51 10.96 9.21
CA LYS A 323 -4.02 10.14 10.31
C LYS A 323 -3.15 10.18 11.56
N GLU A 324 -2.05 10.92 11.53
CA GLU A 324 -1.08 10.99 12.62
C GLU A 324 -1.54 11.82 13.80
N SER A 325 -0.97 11.57 14.98
CA SER A 325 -1.31 12.29 16.21
C SER A 325 -0.67 13.69 16.27
N ILE A 326 -0.65 14.39 15.14
CA ILE A 326 -0.06 15.73 14.96
C ILE A 326 -1.12 16.78 14.63
N TYR A 327 -2.41 16.51 14.87
CA TYR A 327 -3.49 17.45 14.61
C TYR A 327 -4.28 17.80 15.86
N ALA A 328 -4.68 19.07 15.99
CA ALA A 328 -5.91 19.44 16.67
C ALA A 328 -6.97 19.64 15.60
N GLY A 329 -8.01 18.81 15.55
CA GLY A 329 -8.97 18.88 14.44
C GLY A 329 -8.32 18.47 13.12
N ASP A 330 -8.29 19.40 12.16
CA ASP A 330 -7.52 19.33 10.89
C ASP A 330 -6.29 20.26 10.87
N LEU A 331 -6.04 21.02 11.93
CA LEU A 331 -4.85 21.85 12.02
C LEU A 331 -3.62 20.98 12.27
N ILE A 332 -2.65 21.02 11.35
CA ILE A 332 -1.35 20.41 11.58
C ILE A 332 -0.57 21.19 12.65
N TYR A 333 -0.21 20.50 13.72
CA TYR A 333 0.90 20.88 14.57
C TYR A 333 2.17 20.37 13.92
N TRP A 334 2.92 21.28 13.31
CA TRP A 334 4.21 20.98 12.70
C TRP A 334 5.09 20.21 13.69
N PRO A 335 5.34 18.91 13.43
CA PRO A 335 6.03 18.07 14.39
C PRO A 335 7.42 18.61 14.63
N GLN A 336 7.84 18.74 15.89
CA GLN A 336 9.20 19.18 16.22
C GLN A 336 10.25 18.14 15.81
N ARG A 337 9.84 16.87 15.72
CA ARG A 337 10.65 15.77 15.25
C ARG A 337 9.77 14.74 14.55
N TRP A 338 10.27 14.19 13.46
CA TRP A 338 9.68 13.08 12.72
C TRP A 338 10.81 12.11 12.35
N GLU A 339 10.85 10.93 12.96
CA GLU A 339 11.97 9.99 12.76
C GLU A 339 13.36 10.66 13.03
N ASN A 340 14.20 10.75 12.00
CA ASN A 340 15.49 11.43 11.97
C ASN A 340 15.38 12.93 11.62
N VAL A 341 14.24 13.39 11.10
CA VAL A 341 13.99 14.76 10.65
C VAL A 341 13.64 15.66 11.85
N ARG A 342 14.22 16.85 11.91
CA ARG A 342 13.97 17.83 12.98
C ARG A 342 13.44 19.14 12.44
N CYS A 343 12.47 19.72 13.14
CA CYS A 343 12.04 21.07 12.86
C CYS A 343 13.15 22.07 13.21
N ALA A 344 13.62 22.82 12.22
CA ALA A 344 14.55 23.93 12.40
C ALA A 344 13.83 25.28 12.55
N ASN A 345 12.63 25.41 11.98
CA ASN A 345 11.75 26.56 12.13
C ASN A 345 10.31 26.16 11.85
N CYS A 346 9.47 26.07 12.89
CA CYS A 346 8.03 25.80 12.74
C CYS A 346 7.25 26.74 13.65
N PRO A 347 7.20 28.04 13.32
CA PRO A 347 6.53 29.02 14.16
C PRO A 347 5.03 28.74 14.18
N PRO A 348 4.31 29.24 15.21
CA PRO A 348 2.85 29.30 15.15
C PRO A 348 2.37 29.99 13.87
N PRO A 349 1.17 29.64 13.36
CA PRO A 349 0.66 30.24 12.13
C PRO A 349 0.58 31.77 12.21
N HIS A 350 1.08 32.44 11.16
CA HIS A 350 0.94 33.90 10.96
C HIS A 350 1.58 34.81 12.02
N THR A 351 2.56 34.33 12.81
CA THR A 351 3.15 35.10 13.92
C THR A 351 4.49 35.80 13.61
N SER A 352 5.06 35.62 12.42
CA SER A 352 6.42 36.11 12.09
C SER A 352 6.50 36.72 10.69
N SER A 353 7.33 37.75 10.51
CA SER A 353 7.67 38.28 9.18
C SER A 353 8.44 37.27 8.35
N PHE A 354 8.21 37.25 7.03
CA PHE A 354 8.90 36.35 6.10
C PHE A 354 10.38 36.74 5.91
N ASP A 355 11.29 35.82 6.23
CA ASP A 355 12.75 35.99 6.13
C ASP A 355 13.32 35.41 4.80
N TRP A 356 13.40 36.25 3.78
CA TRP A 356 13.95 35.88 2.47
C TRP A 356 15.42 35.42 2.53
N PHE A 357 16.21 35.98 3.45
CA PHE A 357 17.62 35.61 3.60
C PHE A 357 17.75 34.20 4.19
N ARG A 358 16.89 33.83 5.14
CA ARG A 358 16.80 32.45 5.64
C ARG A 358 16.41 31.49 4.52
N LEU A 359 15.39 31.82 3.72
CA LEU A 359 14.95 30.99 2.60
C LEU A 359 16.13 30.68 1.65
N ASP A 360 16.82 31.71 1.17
CA ASP A 360 17.96 31.53 0.25
C ASP A 360 19.07 30.66 0.86
N ARG A 361 19.32 30.82 2.16
CA ARG A 361 20.31 30.01 2.87
C ARG A 361 19.92 28.53 2.96
N GLU A 362 18.65 28.23 3.24
CA GLU A 362 18.16 26.85 3.28
C GLU A 362 18.23 26.18 1.91
N LEU A 363 17.75 26.86 0.87
CA LEU A 363 17.80 26.34 -0.50
C LEU A 363 19.24 26.13 -0.97
N GLY A 364 20.15 27.05 -0.65
CA GLY A 364 21.58 26.91 -0.94
C GLY A 364 22.26 25.76 -0.18
N ALA A 365 21.71 25.34 0.96
CA ALA A 365 22.13 24.17 1.71
C ALA A 365 21.44 22.87 1.27
N GLY A 366 20.55 22.93 0.27
CA GLY A 366 19.81 21.79 -0.24
C GLY A 366 18.60 21.39 0.62
N TYR A 367 18.07 22.30 1.44
CA TYR A 367 16.87 22.05 2.24
C TYR A 367 15.64 22.70 1.59
N PRO A 368 14.63 21.92 1.15
CA PRO A 368 13.38 22.48 0.69
C PRO A 368 12.61 23.12 1.84
N VAL A 369 11.87 24.19 1.54
CA VAL A 369 11.18 25.01 2.53
C VAL A 369 9.69 25.05 2.21
N ILE A 370 8.86 24.68 3.18
CA ILE A 370 7.41 24.84 3.05
C ILE A 370 7.08 26.31 3.27
N VAL A 371 6.31 26.93 2.39
CA VAL A 371 5.89 28.33 2.53
C VAL A 371 4.39 28.46 2.42
N PHE A 372 3.84 29.46 3.09
CA PHE A 372 2.43 29.81 3.01
C PHE A 372 2.22 31.00 2.06
N VAL A 373 1.53 30.75 0.95
CA VAL A 373 1.09 31.75 -0.02
C VAL A 373 -0.29 32.26 0.42
N LYS A 374 -0.30 33.44 1.04
CA LYS A 374 -1.50 34.13 1.52
C LYS A 374 -2.25 34.76 0.36
N ALA A 375 -3.56 34.60 0.30
CA ALA A 375 -4.43 35.37 -0.57
C ALA A 375 -4.88 36.64 0.18
N ASN A 376 -4.31 37.79 -0.17
CA ASN A 376 -4.55 39.05 0.54
C ASN A 376 -6.05 39.39 0.55
N GLY A 377 -6.57 39.96 1.63
CA GLY A 377 -8.01 40.29 1.71
C GLY A 377 -8.97 39.10 1.73
N ARG A 378 -8.49 37.86 1.71
CA ARG A 378 -9.21 36.66 2.17
C ARG A 378 -8.59 36.19 3.48
N GLU A 379 -9.38 35.46 4.28
CA GLU A 379 -8.92 34.95 5.57
C GLU A 379 -7.84 33.86 5.44
N GLY A 380 -7.55 33.33 4.24
CA GLY A 380 -6.67 32.18 4.08
C GLY A 380 -5.65 32.15 2.92
N GLY A 381 -4.93 31.02 2.82
CA GLY A 381 -3.85 30.80 1.85
C GLY A 381 -3.61 29.33 1.51
N HIS A 382 -2.47 29.06 0.89
CA HIS A 382 -2.08 27.77 0.33
C HIS A 382 -0.62 27.45 0.67
N TYR A 383 -0.34 26.23 1.14
CA TYR A 383 1.02 25.78 1.39
C TYR A 383 1.64 25.13 0.14
N VAL A 384 2.89 25.48 -0.13
CA VAL A 384 3.72 24.89 -1.21
C VAL A 384 5.14 24.64 -0.71
N VAL A 385 5.90 23.83 -1.45
CA VAL A 385 7.31 23.52 -1.11
C VAL A 385 8.24 24.16 -2.12
N ILE A 386 9.03 25.15 -1.69
CA ILE A 386 10.12 25.72 -2.50
C ILE A 386 11.32 24.79 -2.39
N HIS A 387 11.90 24.39 -3.52
CA HIS A 387 13.11 23.54 -3.53
C HIS A 387 14.31 24.18 -4.22
N HIS A 388 14.15 25.12 -5.15
CA HIS A 388 15.27 25.73 -5.86
C HIS A 388 15.06 27.24 -6.05
N LYS A 389 16.17 27.95 -6.26
CA LYS A 389 16.22 29.32 -6.77
C LYS A 389 17.01 29.32 -8.07
N THR A 390 16.42 29.87 -9.12
CA THR A 390 17.03 29.97 -10.44
C THR A 390 18.04 31.12 -10.51
N ALA A 391 18.91 31.12 -11.52
CA ALA A 391 19.95 32.14 -11.67
C ALA A 391 19.39 33.58 -11.83
N ASP A 392 18.19 33.73 -12.38
CA ASP A 392 17.49 35.02 -12.49
C ASP A 392 16.77 35.45 -11.20
N GLY A 393 16.86 34.62 -10.15
CA GLY A 393 16.32 34.91 -8.82
C GLY A 393 14.91 34.38 -8.56
N ARG A 394 14.25 33.73 -9.52
CA ARG A 394 12.92 33.13 -9.34
C ARG A 394 12.97 31.82 -8.57
N TYR A 395 11.91 31.51 -7.83
CA TYR A 395 11.82 30.31 -6.99
C TYR A 395 11.02 29.20 -7.68
N VAL A 396 11.50 27.96 -7.56
CA VAL A 396 10.83 26.77 -8.13
C VAL A 396 10.20 25.96 -7.00
N VAL A 397 8.96 25.51 -7.23
CA VAL A 397 8.13 24.85 -6.24
C VAL A 397 7.56 23.52 -6.71
N HIS A 398 7.32 22.68 -5.72
CA HIS A 398 6.34 21.62 -5.78
C HIS A 398 5.05 22.12 -5.12
N ASP A 399 4.00 22.28 -5.93
CA ASP A 399 2.69 22.75 -5.49
C ASP A 399 1.70 21.57 -5.42
N PRO A 400 1.08 21.30 -4.25
CA PRO A 400 0.19 20.16 -4.07
C PRO A 400 -1.13 20.25 -4.87
N LEU A 401 -1.49 21.41 -5.44
CA LEU A 401 -2.67 21.58 -6.30
C LEU A 401 -2.35 21.91 -7.75
N PHE A 402 -1.28 22.67 -8.00
CA PHE A 402 -1.02 23.21 -9.35
C PHE A 402 0.03 22.43 -10.15
N GLY A 403 0.90 21.66 -9.49
CA GLY A 403 1.87 20.77 -10.13
C GLY A 403 3.27 20.82 -9.51
N ALA A 404 4.12 19.89 -9.93
CA ALA A 404 5.53 19.87 -9.58
C ALA A 404 6.37 20.76 -10.52
N ASN A 405 7.52 21.23 -10.02
CA ASN A 405 8.53 21.97 -10.78
C ASN A 405 7.97 23.18 -11.56
N ILE A 406 7.13 23.99 -10.90
CA ILE A 406 6.61 25.26 -11.45
C ILE A 406 7.24 26.45 -10.72
N TYR A 407 7.18 27.64 -11.31
CA TYR A 407 7.57 28.85 -10.60
C TYR A 407 6.59 29.17 -9.46
N LEU A 408 7.09 29.70 -8.34
CA LEU A 408 6.27 30.19 -7.25
C LEU A 408 5.30 31.29 -7.72
N GLU A 409 5.76 32.13 -8.64
CA GLU A 409 5.00 33.19 -9.29
C GLU A 409 3.78 32.61 -10.03
N SER A 410 3.90 31.43 -10.62
CA SER A 410 2.77 30.76 -11.28
C SER A 410 1.70 30.36 -10.25
N THR A 411 2.09 29.78 -9.11
CA THR A 411 1.16 29.53 -7.98
C THR A 411 0.47 30.81 -7.52
N GLN A 412 1.23 31.88 -7.33
CA GLN A 412 0.70 33.19 -6.92
C GLN A 412 -0.33 33.72 -7.92
N VAL A 413 -0.02 33.66 -9.23
CA VAL A 413 -0.94 34.06 -10.31
C VAL A 413 -2.20 33.21 -10.33
N TYR A 414 -2.10 31.89 -10.15
CA TYR A 414 -3.27 31.01 -10.11
C TYR A 414 -4.17 31.34 -8.92
N ILE A 415 -3.62 31.48 -7.71
CA ILE A 415 -4.38 31.87 -6.51
C ILE A 415 -5.01 33.24 -6.73
N SER A 416 -4.25 34.21 -7.24
CA SER A 416 -4.75 35.56 -7.52
C SER A 416 -5.95 35.57 -8.46
N ASN A 417 -5.92 34.81 -9.55
CA ASN A 417 -7.04 34.72 -10.50
C ASN A 417 -8.23 33.93 -9.94
N LEU A 418 -7.98 32.80 -9.29
CA LEU A 418 -9.03 31.96 -8.71
C LEU A 418 -9.79 32.73 -7.61
N CYS A 419 -9.06 33.38 -6.71
CA CYS A 419 -9.59 34.08 -5.55
C CYS A 419 -9.93 35.56 -5.79
N LYS A 420 -9.56 36.12 -6.94
CA LYS A 420 -9.69 37.55 -7.31
C LYS A 420 -9.02 38.48 -6.30
N THR A 421 -7.75 38.22 -6.02
CA THR A 421 -6.97 39.02 -5.08
C THR A 421 -5.47 39.02 -5.38
N THR A 422 -4.66 39.74 -4.62
CA THR A 422 -3.19 39.67 -4.65
C THR A 422 -2.69 38.62 -3.67
N THR A 423 -1.43 38.19 -3.81
CA THR A 423 -0.81 37.22 -2.90
C THR A 423 0.42 37.78 -2.21
N SER A 424 0.75 37.24 -1.03
CA SER A 424 2.02 37.47 -0.35
C SER A 424 2.53 36.17 0.28
N LEU A 425 3.80 36.15 0.70
CA LEU A 425 4.31 35.10 1.58
C LEU A 425 4.19 35.54 3.03
N ASP A 426 3.80 34.62 3.90
CA ASP A 426 3.44 34.94 5.29
C ASP A 426 4.14 34.04 6.31
N GLN A 427 4.37 32.77 5.98
CA GLN A 427 5.00 31.80 6.87
C GLN A 427 5.97 30.91 6.10
N MET A 428 7.00 30.40 6.80
CA MET A 428 7.86 29.34 6.31
C MET A 428 8.06 28.26 7.39
N ILE A 429 8.10 27.00 6.98
CA ILE A 429 8.42 25.85 7.81
C ILE A 429 9.68 25.19 7.26
N ILE A 430 10.65 24.92 8.14
CA ILE A 430 11.96 24.36 7.78
C ILE A 430 12.21 23.09 8.60
N TYR A 431 12.59 22.03 7.88
CA TYR A 431 13.00 20.75 8.43
C TYR A 431 14.42 20.41 7.96
N HIS A 432 15.18 19.74 8.82
CA HIS A 432 16.54 19.26 8.58
C HIS A 432 16.67 17.76 8.80
#